data_AF-A0A8S3W6M6-F1
#
_entry.id   AF-A0A8S3W6M6-F1
#
_cell.length_a   1.000
_cell.length_b   1.000
_cell.length_c   1.000
_cell.angle_alpha   90.00
_cell.angle_beta   90.00
_cell.angle_gamma   90.00
#
_symmetry.space_group_name_H-M   'P 1'
#
loop_
_entity.id
_entity.type
_entity.pdbx_description
1 polymer ?
#
loop_
_entity_poly.entity_id
_entity_poly.type
_entity_poly.pdbx_seq_one_letter_code
_entity_poly.pdbx_strand_id
1 'polypeptide(L)'
;MAYLGNLPIFDHKSSEWSIFKSRLTQFSNINRVEEVNKSGILLTHLTDETYRLVRNLAYPQDLESLSYSNLVKLLDGHFKPKKCSFVDKEKFFGATRNPGESLGDWAARLRGLASNCDFGTALETNLRDRFVLGLGPGPEQDKLFEQDPSTLTLSVAMELAEQAAYARRAKVMLCTSEHAPIKEEPVYRAKFQGQGDSGAVIRRPNAGRTSGGPRPTERFFSLFGLWLEEPPK
;
A
#
# COMPACT_ATOMS: atom_id res chain seq x y z
N MET A 1 -32.04 22.54 21.91
CA MET A 1 -32.03 21.91 20.57
C MET A 1 -30.97 20.83 20.59
N ALA A 2 -31.26 19.64 20.05
CA ALA A 2 -30.24 18.60 19.89
C ALA A 2 -29.45 18.87 18.61
N TYR A 3 -28.12 18.85 18.69
CA TYR A 3 -27.28 18.91 17.50
C TYR A 3 -27.32 17.58 16.75
N LEU A 4 -27.35 17.65 15.42
CA LEU A 4 -27.21 16.52 14.51
C LEU A 4 -25.73 16.12 14.42
N GLY A 5 -25.46 14.86 14.75
CA GLY A 5 -24.12 14.28 14.72
C GLY A 5 -23.36 14.42 16.04
N ASN A 6 -22.32 13.60 16.21
CA ASN A 6 -21.42 13.67 17.35
C ASN A 6 -20.07 14.24 16.91
N LEU A 7 -19.63 15.33 17.54
CA LEU A 7 -18.29 15.86 17.35
C LEU A 7 -17.37 15.25 18.44
N PRO A 8 -16.38 14.42 18.07
CA PRO A 8 -15.48 13.83 19.06
C PRO A 8 -14.68 14.90 19.79
N ILE A 9 -14.26 14.61 21.02
CA ILE A 9 -13.35 15.48 21.77
C ILE A 9 -11.98 15.48 21.07
N PHE A 10 -11.39 16.66 20.90
CA PHE A 10 -10.07 16.85 20.34
C PHE A 10 -8.99 16.75 21.42
N ASP A 11 -8.05 15.84 21.18
CA ASP A 11 -6.83 15.68 21.95
C ASP A 11 -5.62 15.88 21.04
N HIS A 12 -4.81 16.91 21.33
CA HIS A 12 -3.64 17.23 20.53
C HIS A 12 -2.51 16.18 20.56
N LYS A 13 -2.54 15.22 21.48
CA LYS A 13 -1.54 14.14 21.56
C LYS A 13 -1.86 12.94 20.67
N SER A 14 -3.15 12.69 20.44
CA SER A 14 -3.65 11.49 19.75
C SER A 14 -4.38 11.79 18.44
N SER A 15 -4.80 13.04 18.23
CA SER A 15 -5.61 13.44 17.09
C SER A 15 -4.91 14.49 16.23
N GLU A 16 -5.17 14.43 14.92
CA GLU A 16 -4.67 15.43 13.99
C GLU A 16 -5.59 16.67 13.93
N TRP A 17 -5.01 17.85 14.16
CA TRP A 17 -5.75 19.12 14.17
C TRP A 17 -6.50 19.38 12.85
N SER A 18 -5.87 19.09 11.70
CA SER A 18 -6.47 19.27 10.37
C SER A 18 -7.77 18.48 10.20
N ILE A 19 -7.78 17.22 10.65
CA ILE A 19 -8.94 16.33 10.59
C ILE A 19 -10.05 16.83 11.50
N PHE A 20 -9.71 17.17 12.76
CA PHE A 20 -10.69 17.69 13.71
C PHE A 20 -11.31 19.00 13.24
N LYS A 21 -10.49 19.97 12.77
CA LYS A 21 -10.95 21.24 12.21
C LYS A 21 -11.92 21.05 11.05
N SER A 22 -11.65 20.11 10.16
CA SER A 22 -12.54 19.77 9.05
C SER A 22 -13.89 19.24 9.57
N ARG A 23 -13.87 18.31 10.53
CA ARG A 23 -15.08 17.78 11.17
C ARG A 23 -15.89 18.85 11.90
N LEU A 24 -15.24 19.74 12.65
CA LEU A 24 -15.87 20.85 13.35
C LEU A 24 -16.55 21.83 12.37
N THR A 25 -15.89 22.10 11.24
CA THR A 25 -16.46 22.94 10.17
C THR A 25 -17.74 22.30 9.61
N GLN A 26 -17.70 21.01 9.29
CA GLN A 26 -18.88 20.30 8.79
C GLN A 26 -19.99 20.19 9.83
N PHE A 27 -19.65 19.94 11.10
CA PHE A 27 -20.60 19.95 12.20
C PHE A 27 -21.30 21.31 12.33
N SER A 28 -20.54 22.40 12.25
CA SER A 28 -21.08 23.75 12.29
C SER A 28 -22.01 24.04 11.11
N ASN A 29 -21.66 23.58 9.91
CA ASN A 29 -22.44 23.76 8.69
C ASN A 29 -23.77 23.01 8.74
N ILE A 30 -23.74 21.72 9.11
CA ILE A 30 -24.95 20.87 9.20
C ILE A 30 -25.92 21.43 10.23
N ASN A 31 -25.40 21.89 11.37
CA ASN A 31 -26.20 22.42 12.47
C ASN A 31 -26.53 23.92 12.36
N ARG A 32 -26.08 24.59 11.28
CA ARG A 32 -26.27 26.03 11.05
C ARG A 32 -25.88 26.88 12.27
N VAL A 33 -24.74 26.55 12.86
CA VAL A 33 -24.22 27.20 14.07
C VAL A 33 -23.86 28.66 13.75
N GLU A 34 -24.45 29.59 14.51
CA GLU A 34 -24.10 31.02 14.45
C GLU A 34 -22.65 31.27 14.86
N GLU A 35 -21.98 32.24 14.24
CA GLU A 35 -20.56 32.52 14.48
C GLU A 35 -20.22 32.79 15.95
N VAL A 36 -21.13 33.45 16.68
CA VAL A 36 -20.97 33.74 18.11
C VAL A 36 -20.82 32.48 18.97
N ASN A 37 -21.38 31.35 18.52
CA ASN A 37 -21.36 30.09 19.27
C ASN A 37 -20.18 29.18 18.87
N LYS A 38 -19.50 29.46 17.74
CA LYS A 38 -18.42 28.58 17.24
C LYS A 38 -17.20 28.55 18.16
N SER A 39 -16.83 29.68 18.77
CA SER A 39 -15.76 29.71 19.78
C SER A 39 -16.09 28.80 20.96
N GLY A 40 -17.32 28.89 21.48
CA GLY A 40 -17.79 28.06 22.59
C GLY A 40 -17.74 26.57 22.26
N ILE A 41 -18.26 26.19 21.10
CA ILE A 41 -18.25 24.78 20.64
C ILE A 41 -16.83 24.27 20.45
N LEU A 42 -15.92 25.06 19.85
CA LEU A 42 -14.52 24.66 19.73
C LEU A 42 -13.92 24.36 21.10
N LEU A 43 -14.06 25.30 22.05
CA LEU A 43 -13.45 25.21 23.37
C LEU A 43 -14.02 24.07 24.23
N THR A 44 -15.32 23.78 24.14
CA THR A 44 -15.96 22.69 24.89
C THR A 44 -15.62 21.30 24.35
N HIS A 45 -15.18 21.21 23.10
CA HIS A 45 -14.73 19.96 22.49
C HIS A 45 -13.21 19.76 22.58
N LEU A 46 -12.50 20.53 23.40
CA LEU A 46 -11.07 20.28 23.71
C LEU A 46 -10.95 19.42 24.97
N THR A 47 -9.92 18.57 25.03
CA THR A 47 -9.47 18.02 26.32
C THR A 47 -8.91 19.13 27.21
N ASP A 48 -8.91 18.93 28.53
CA ASP A 48 -8.34 19.87 29.50
C ASP A 48 -6.89 20.26 29.18
N GLU A 49 -6.07 19.30 28.75
CA GLU A 49 -4.69 19.56 28.36
C GLU A 49 -4.61 20.44 27.12
N THR A 50 -5.45 20.19 26.12
CA THR A 50 -5.51 21.01 24.90
C THR A 50 -6.05 22.40 25.21
N TYR A 51 -7.06 22.51 26.06
CA TYR A 51 -7.59 23.81 26.49
C TYR A 51 -6.50 24.66 27.17
N ARG A 52 -5.72 24.07 28.09
CA ARG A 52 -4.57 24.74 28.73
C ARG A 52 -3.53 25.19 27.70
N LEU A 53 -3.24 24.37 26.70
CA LEU A 53 -2.34 24.73 25.60
C LEU A 53 -2.86 25.98 24.85
N VAL A 54 -4.14 25.99 24.43
CA VAL A 54 -4.71 27.14 23.72
C VAL A 54 -4.70 28.40 24.59
N ARG A 55 -5.00 28.27 25.88
CA ARG A 55 -4.90 29.37 26.85
C ARG A 55 -3.49 29.95 26.91
N ASN A 56 -2.47 29.11 26.94
CA ASN A 56 -1.07 29.55 26.93
C ASN A 56 -0.69 30.22 25.60
N LEU A 57 -1.21 29.74 24.46
CA LEU A 57 -0.99 30.34 23.16
C LEU A 57 -1.70 31.71 22.99
N ALA A 58 -2.82 31.91 23.69
CA ALA A 58 -3.59 33.15 23.65
C ALA A 58 -2.96 34.27 24.51
N TYR A 59 -2.14 33.94 25.49
CA TYR A 59 -1.53 34.90 26.41
C TYR A 59 -0.78 36.02 25.66
N PRO A 60 -0.97 37.32 26.00
CA PRO A 60 -1.66 37.85 27.19
C PRO A 60 -3.17 38.10 27.04
N GLN A 61 -3.78 37.71 25.92
CA GLN A 61 -5.21 37.91 25.69
C GLN A 61 -6.03 36.86 26.43
N ASP A 62 -7.25 37.24 26.81
CA ASP A 62 -8.19 36.33 27.45
C ASP A 62 -8.79 35.37 26.43
N LEU A 63 -8.80 34.08 26.74
CA LEU A 63 -9.14 33.03 25.77
C LEU A 63 -10.62 33.12 25.36
N GLU A 64 -11.50 33.38 26.32
CA GLU A 64 -12.95 33.50 26.15
C GLU A 64 -13.34 34.72 25.31
N SER A 65 -12.47 35.72 25.23
CA SER A 65 -12.68 36.93 24.42
C SER A 65 -12.36 36.75 22.93
N LEU A 66 -11.72 35.64 22.55
CA LEU A 66 -11.25 35.42 21.18
C LEU A 66 -12.36 34.95 20.23
N SER A 67 -12.39 35.55 19.05
CA SER A 67 -13.22 35.06 17.94
C SER A 67 -12.77 33.68 17.47
N TYR A 68 -13.71 32.91 16.91
CA TYR A 68 -13.44 31.59 16.33
C TYR A 68 -12.30 31.64 15.31
N SER A 69 -12.27 32.69 14.47
CA SER A 69 -11.20 32.85 13.47
C SER A 69 -9.82 33.00 14.11
N ASN A 70 -9.71 33.69 15.25
CA ASN A 70 -8.45 33.89 15.95
C ASN A 70 -8.01 32.61 16.66
N LEU A 71 -8.94 31.88 17.28
CA LEU A 71 -8.66 30.58 17.88
C LEU A 71 -8.14 29.58 16.85
N VAL A 72 -8.82 29.48 15.70
CA VAL A 72 -8.38 28.63 14.59
C VAL A 72 -7.01 29.04 14.07
N LYS A 73 -6.72 30.35 13.94
CA LYS A 73 -5.39 30.83 13.54
C LYS A 73 -4.28 30.46 14.52
N LEU A 74 -4.53 30.59 15.83
CA LEU A 74 -3.57 30.18 16.87
C LEU A 74 -3.26 28.69 16.76
N LEU A 75 -4.31 27.87 16.65
CA LEU A 75 -4.21 26.42 16.52
C LEU A 75 -3.54 26.00 15.22
N ASP A 76 -3.89 26.62 14.09
CA ASP A 76 -3.24 26.40 12.80
C ASP A 76 -1.75 26.78 12.84
N GLY A 77 -1.38 27.84 13.56
CA GLY A 77 0.00 28.27 13.74
C GLY A 77 0.81 27.28 14.58
N HIS A 78 0.23 26.80 15.68
CA HIS A 78 0.87 25.85 16.59
C HIS A 78 0.98 24.44 16.01
N PHE A 79 -0.12 23.94 15.44
CA PHE A 79 -0.19 22.61 14.81
C PHE A 79 0.19 22.63 13.34
N LYS A 80 0.78 23.73 12.86
CA LYS A 80 1.27 23.81 11.48
C LYS A 80 2.21 22.63 11.24
N PRO A 81 1.88 21.72 10.31
CA PRO A 81 2.82 20.68 9.94
C PRO A 81 4.11 21.37 9.52
N LYS A 82 5.23 20.91 10.08
CA LYS A 82 6.55 21.37 9.65
C LYS A 82 6.59 21.22 8.13
N LYS A 83 6.88 22.30 7.41
CA LYS A 83 6.90 22.35 5.94
C LYS A 83 7.59 21.10 5.39
N CYS A 84 7.02 20.53 4.33
CA CYS A 84 7.52 19.40 3.54
C CYS A 84 9.00 19.12 3.80
N SER A 85 9.26 18.12 4.63
CA SER A 85 10.64 17.71 4.92
C SER A 85 11.10 16.70 3.89
N PHE A 86 12.41 16.56 3.70
CA PHE A 86 12.95 15.46 2.90
C PHE A 86 12.50 14.09 3.41
N VAL A 87 12.16 13.97 4.70
CA VAL A 87 11.57 12.77 5.30
C VAL A 87 10.20 12.45 4.70
N ASP A 88 9.37 13.46 4.41
CA ASP A 88 8.05 13.25 3.80
C ASP A 88 8.19 12.78 2.35
N LYS A 89 9.14 13.39 1.62
CA LYS A 89 9.49 12.96 0.26
C LYS A 89 10.09 11.55 0.25
N GLU A 90 10.96 11.23 1.19
CA GLU A 90 11.53 9.89 1.37
C GLU A 90 10.44 8.85 1.62
N LYS A 91 9.49 9.14 2.54
CA LYS A 91 8.33 8.27 2.78
C LYS A 91 7.51 8.06 1.52
N PHE A 92 7.27 9.11 0.75
CA PHE A 92 6.54 9.01 -0.52
C PHE A 92 7.31 8.18 -1.55
N PHE A 93 8.56 8.53 -1.84
CA PHE A 93 9.37 7.87 -2.87
C PHE A 93 9.75 6.43 -2.50
N GLY A 94 9.88 6.13 -1.21
CA GLY A 94 10.13 4.79 -0.68
C GLY A 94 8.87 3.94 -0.50
N ALA A 95 7.67 4.49 -0.68
CA ALA A 95 6.44 3.74 -0.49
C ALA A 95 6.29 2.63 -1.55
N THR A 96 5.92 1.45 -1.08
CA THR A 96 5.49 0.31 -1.91
C THR A 96 4.10 -0.14 -1.46
N ARG A 97 3.40 -0.83 -2.36
CA ARG A 97 2.12 -1.47 -2.07
C ARG A 97 2.32 -2.59 -1.05
N ASN A 98 1.50 -2.59 -0.01
CA ASN A 98 1.57 -3.62 1.04
C ASN A 98 0.98 -4.95 0.54
N PRO A 99 1.45 -6.10 1.05
CA PRO A 99 0.84 -7.39 0.76
C PRO A 99 -0.65 -7.38 1.14
N GLY A 100 -1.52 -7.78 0.21
CA GLY A 100 -2.98 -7.81 0.42
C GLY A 100 -3.69 -6.46 0.27
N GLU A 101 -2.97 -5.35 0.12
CA GLU A 101 -3.57 -4.04 -0.13
C GLU A 101 -4.23 -4.00 -1.51
N SER A 102 -5.43 -3.42 -1.59
CA SER A 102 -6.12 -3.21 -2.86
C SER A 102 -5.44 -2.10 -3.68
N LEU A 103 -5.66 -2.07 -4.99
CA LEU A 103 -5.09 -1.01 -5.84
C LEU A 103 -5.67 0.37 -5.51
N GLY A 104 -6.96 0.43 -5.13
CA GLY A 104 -7.61 1.65 -4.67
C GLY A 104 -7.03 2.17 -3.35
N ASP A 105 -6.84 1.29 -2.37
CA ASP A 105 -6.24 1.67 -1.07
C ASP A 105 -4.79 2.13 -1.25
N TRP A 106 -4.03 1.48 -2.13
CA TRP A 106 -2.68 1.87 -2.49
C TRP A 106 -2.63 3.29 -3.07
N ALA A 107 -3.49 3.59 -4.05
CA ALA A 107 -3.60 4.92 -4.65
C ALA A 107 -4.03 5.98 -3.61
N ALA A 108 -4.99 5.66 -2.74
CA ALA A 108 -5.45 6.56 -1.68
C ALA A 108 -4.32 6.88 -0.68
N ARG A 109 -3.57 5.86 -0.24
CA ARG A 109 -2.43 6.03 0.66
C ARG A 109 -1.33 6.87 0.03
N LEU A 110 -1.03 6.67 -1.25
CA LEU A 110 -0.09 7.52 -1.99
C LEU A 110 -0.51 8.99 -2.03
N ARG A 111 -1.79 9.28 -2.28
CA ARG A 111 -2.32 10.66 -2.24
C ARG A 111 -2.17 11.26 -0.84
N GLY A 112 -2.40 10.46 0.21
CA GLY A 112 -2.16 10.87 1.59
C GLY A 112 -0.69 11.26 1.85
N LEU A 113 0.26 10.44 1.40
CA LEU A 113 1.69 10.74 1.53
C LEU A 113 2.11 11.99 0.73
N ALA A 114 1.59 12.15 -0.50
CA ALA A 114 1.90 13.28 -1.35
C ALA A 114 1.41 14.62 -0.80
N SER A 115 0.37 14.62 0.05
CA SER A 115 -0.19 15.86 0.64
C SER A 115 0.83 16.65 1.46
N ASN A 116 1.85 15.98 2.00
CA ASN A 116 2.92 16.61 2.79
C ASN A 116 4.17 16.95 1.97
N CYS A 117 4.21 16.63 0.66
CA CYS A 117 5.43 16.63 -0.15
C CYS A 117 5.65 17.89 -1.02
N ASP A 118 4.70 18.82 -1.03
CA ASP A 118 4.74 20.08 -1.79
C ASP A 118 5.21 19.91 -3.26
N PHE A 119 4.59 18.95 -3.97
CA PHE A 119 4.97 18.63 -5.35
C PHE A 119 4.50 19.66 -6.39
N GLY A 120 3.61 20.59 -6.01
CA GLY A 120 3.07 21.60 -6.91
C GLY A 120 2.48 21.01 -8.20
N THR A 121 2.91 21.53 -9.35
CA THR A 121 2.45 21.09 -10.67
C THR A 121 2.88 19.66 -11.03
N ALA A 122 3.89 19.11 -10.35
CA ALA A 122 4.38 17.75 -10.59
C ALA A 122 3.63 16.69 -9.78
N LEU A 123 2.56 17.04 -9.05
CA LEU A 123 1.82 16.12 -8.18
C LEU A 123 1.31 14.88 -8.93
N GLU A 124 0.60 15.06 -10.03
CA GLU A 124 -0.02 13.95 -10.77
C GLU A 124 1.05 13.04 -11.41
N THR A 125 2.14 13.62 -11.93
CA THR A 125 3.29 12.86 -12.45
C THR A 125 3.94 12.01 -11.36
N ASN A 126 4.24 12.61 -10.20
CA ASN A 126 4.85 11.90 -9.08
C ASN A 126 3.94 10.78 -8.55
N LEU A 127 2.64 11.04 -8.43
CA LEU A 127 1.65 10.05 -8.00
C LEU A 127 1.60 8.86 -8.96
N ARG A 128 1.54 9.13 -10.27
CA ARG A 128 1.56 8.09 -11.30
C ARG A 128 2.85 7.28 -11.23
N ASP A 129 4.00 7.93 -11.28
CA ASP A 129 5.30 7.24 -11.35
C ASP A 129 5.51 6.38 -10.10
N ARG A 130 5.19 6.92 -8.92
CA ARG A 130 5.28 6.17 -7.67
C ARG A 130 4.27 5.03 -7.59
N PHE A 131 3.05 5.23 -8.11
CA PHE A 131 2.05 4.16 -8.19
C PHE A 131 2.59 2.97 -8.99
N VAL A 132 3.11 3.21 -10.20
CA VAL A 132 3.65 2.17 -11.08
C VAL A 132 4.88 1.50 -10.46
N LEU A 133 5.85 2.28 -10.00
CA LEU A 133 7.11 1.77 -9.43
C LEU A 133 6.92 1.09 -8.08
N GLY A 134 5.83 1.38 -7.36
CA GLY A 134 5.53 0.82 -6.04
C GLY A 134 4.66 -0.44 -6.05
N LEU A 135 4.14 -0.89 -7.19
CA LEU A 135 3.33 -2.12 -7.29
C LEU A 135 4.11 -3.40 -6.95
N GLY A 136 5.43 -3.37 -7.10
CA GLY A 136 6.29 -4.55 -7.02
C GLY A 136 6.28 -5.39 -8.31
N PRO A 137 7.23 -6.34 -8.43
CA PRO A 137 7.36 -7.15 -9.63
C PRO A 137 6.13 -8.05 -9.84
N GLY A 138 5.64 -8.12 -11.07
CA GLY A 138 4.50 -8.95 -11.44
C GLY A 138 3.70 -8.39 -12.62
N PRO A 139 2.65 -9.12 -13.05
CA PRO A 139 1.94 -8.84 -14.29
C PRO A 139 1.25 -7.47 -14.33
N GLU A 140 0.88 -6.89 -13.18
CA GLU A 140 0.39 -5.51 -13.14
C GLU A 140 1.45 -4.50 -13.52
N GLN A 141 2.66 -4.63 -12.97
CA GLN A 141 3.75 -3.72 -13.26
C GLN A 141 4.25 -3.91 -14.70
N ASP A 142 4.38 -5.16 -15.15
CA ASP A 142 4.81 -5.49 -16.50
C ASP A 142 3.89 -4.83 -17.56
N LYS A 143 2.57 -4.98 -17.39
CA LYS A 143 1.58 -4.37 -18.28
C LYS A 143 1.67 -2.83 -18.32
N LEU A 144 2.04 -2.21 -17.21
CA LEU A 144 2.20 -0.76 -17.13
C LEU A 144 3.52 -0.28 -17.74
N PHE A 145 4.58 -1.08 -17.68
CA PHE A 145 5.86 -0.78 -18.33
C PHE A 145 5.78 -0.88 -19.86
N GLU A 146 4.79 -1.59 -20.40
CA GLU A 146 4.50 -1.61 -21.84
C GLU A 146 3.84 -0.32 -22.34
N GLN A 147 3.32 0.53 -21.45
CA GLN A 147 2.64 1.77 -21.83
C GLN A 147 3.63 2.92 -22.04
N ASP A 148 3.26 3.88 -22.89
CA ASP A 148 4.03 5.10 -23.04
C ASP A 148 3.86 6.02 -21.80
N PRO A 149 4.95 6.37 -21.08
CA PRO A 149 4.88 7.25 -19.92
C PRO A 149 4.33 8.65 -20.23
N SER A 150 4.37 9.11 -21.49
CA SER A 150 3.88 10.46 -21.83
C SER A 150 2.35 10.57 -21.83
N THR A 151 1.66 9.47 -22.12
CA THR A 151 0.19 9.40 -22.22
C THR A 151 -0.46 8.75 -21.02
N LEU A 152 0.30 7.98 -20.24
CA LEU A 152 -0.20 7.30 -19.05
C LEU A 152 -0.56 8.31 -17.96
N THR A 153 -1.81 8.28 -17.51
CA THR A 153 -2.30 9.00 -16.33
C THR A 153 -2.45 8.02 -15.16
N LEU A 154 -2.55 8.53 -13.93
CA LEU A 154 -2.78 7.67 -12.75
C LEU A 154 -4.10 6.87 -12.87
N SER A 155 -5.18 7.46 -13.40
CA SER A 155 -6.46 6.75 -13.55
C SER A 155 -6.34 5.58 -14.52
N VAL A 156 -5.71 5.81 -15.68
CA VAL A 156 -5.48 4.76 -16.68
C VAL A 156 -4.56 3.67 -16.11
N ALA A 157 -3.52 4.05 -15.36
CA ALA A 157 -2.65 3.09 -14.71
C ALA A 157 -3.40 2.20 -13.70
N MET A 158 -4.34 2.76 -12.93
CA MET A 158 -5.19 2.00 -12.02
C MET A 158 -6.07 1.00 -12.78
N GLU A 159 -6.76 1.44 -13.84
CA GLU A 159 -7.62 0.58 -14.67
C GLU A 159 -6.83 -0.58 -15.30
N LEU A 160 -5.65 -0.30 -15.87
CA LEU A 160 -4.81 -1.33 -16.49
C LEU A 160 -4.29 -2.33 -15.47
N ALA A 161 -3.90 -1.88 -14.28
CA ALA A 161 -3.47 -2.74 -13.18
C ALA A 161 -4.62 -3.62 -12.67
N GLU A 162 -5.84 -3.09 -12.56
CA GLU A 162 -7.02 -3.86 -12.16
C GLU A 162 -7.35 -4.96 -13.17
N GLN A 163 -7.30 -4.65 -14.47
CA GLN A 163 -7.48 -5.64 -15.53
C GLN A 163 -6.42 -6.75 -15.47
N ALA A 164 -5.14 -6.40 -15.24
CA ALA A 164 -4.07 -7.38 -15.08
C ALA A 164 -4.26 -8.26 -13.84
N ALA A 165 -4.67 -7.67 -12.73
CA ALA A 165 -4.98 -8.40 -11.50
C ALA A 165 -6.14 -9.38 -11.68
N TYR A 166 -7.20 -8.96 -12.38
CA TYR A 166 -8.33 -9.82 -12.72
C TYR A 166 -7.89 -10.99 -13.61
N ALA A 167 -7.15 -10.71 -14.69
CA ALA A 167 -6.65 -11.74 -15.61
C ALA A 167 -5.78 -12.79 -14.90
N ARG A 168 -4.86 -12.34 -14.01
CA ARG A 168 -4.03 -13.25 -13.21
C ARG A 168 -4.89 -14.15 -12.31
N ARG A 169 -5.86 -13.58 -11.59
CA ARG A 169 -6.75 -14.35 -10.70
C ARG A 169 -7.57 -15.38 -11.47
N ALA A 170 -8.14 -14.98 -12.61
CA ALA A 170 -8.88 -15.88 -13.48
C ALA A 170 -8.02 -17.04 -13.98
N LYS A 171 -6.77 -16.77 -14.39
CA LYS A 171 -5.83 -17.81 -14.83
C LYS A 171 -5.49 -18.81 -13.72
N VAL A 172 -5.24 -18.34 -12.50
CA VAL A 172 -5.00 -19.22 -11.35
C VAL A 172 -6.21 -20.13 -11.09
N MET A 173 -7.42 -19.58 -11.12
CA MET A 173 -8.65 -20.36 -10.93
C MET A 173 -8.82 -21.45 -11.99
N LEU A 174 -8.53 -21.16 -13.26
CA LEU A 174 -8.57 -22.14 -14.34
C LEU A 174 -7.53 -23.27 -14.14
N CYS A 175 -6.28 -22.92 -13.81
CA CYS A 175 -5.20 -23.91 -13.63
C CYS A 175 -5.42 -24.84 -12.43
N THR A 176 -6.14 -24.42 -11.37
CA THR A 176 -6.43 -25.29 -10.22
C THR A 176 -7.46 -26.39 -10.50
N SER A 177 -8.14 -26.36 -11.64
CA SER A 177 -9.16 -27.35 -12.02
C SER A 177 -8.63 -28.57 -12.77
N GLU A 178 -7.34 -28.59 -13.16
CA GLU A 178 -6.77 -29.67 -14.00
C GLU A 178 -6.25 -30.91 -13.24
N HIS A 179 -6.41 -31.00 -11.92
CA HIS A 179 -6.27 -32.28 -11.23
C HIS A 179 -7.57 -33.09 -11.28
N ALA A 180 -7.97 -33.49 -12.48
CA ALA A 180 -8.86 -34.64 -12.64
C ALA A 180 -8.06 -35.92 -12.28
N PRO A 181 -8.58 -36.83 -11.45
CA PRO A 181 -7.88 -38.07 -11.14
C PRO A 181 -7.71 -38.87 -12.43
N ILE A 182 -6.46 -39.12 -12.81
CA ILE A 182 -6.10 -40.08 -13.86
C ILE A 182 -6.74 -41.41 -13.45
N LYS A 183 -7.72 -41.88 -14.24
CA LYS A 183 -8.28 -43.22 -14.05
C LYS A 183 -7.19 -44.22 -14.40
N GLU A 184 -6.51 -44.76 -13.39
CA GLU A 184 -5.66 -45.94 -13.57
C GLU A 184 -6.58 -47.13 -13.87
N GLU A 185 -6.59 -47.60 -15.12
CA GLU A 185 -7.26 -48.85 -15.46
C GLU A 185 -6.49 -50.02 -14.83
N PRO A 186 -7.16 -50.91 -14.08
CA PRO A 186 -6.51 -52.08 -13.52
C PRO A 186 -6.09 -53.01 -14.67
N VAL A 187 -4.77 -53.17 -14.84
CA VAL A 187 -4.20 -54.17 -15.76
C VAL A 187 -4.49 -55.56 -15.20
N TYR A 188 -5.51 -56.23 -15.75
CA TYR A 188 -5.78 -57.63 -15.43
C TYR A 188 -4.72 -58.53 -16.06
N ARG A 189 -3.80 -59.03 -15.24
CA ARG A 189 -2.88 -60.10 -15.65
C ARG A 189 -3.63 -61.43 -15.64
N ALA A 190 -4.07 -61.89 -16.82
CA ALA A 190 -4.61 -63.23 -16.98
C ALA A 190 -3.54 -64.28 -16.60
N LYS A 191 -3.80 -65.08 -15.57
CA LYS A 191 -3.00 -66.27 -15.27
C LYS A 191 -3.53 -67.42 -16.13
N PHE A 192 -2.83 -67.73 -17.21
CA PHE A 192 -3.01 -69.02 -17.89
C PHE A 192 -2.45 -70.12 -16.97
N GLN A 193 -3.33 -70.99 -16.45
CA GLN A 193 -2.92 -72.25 -15.83
C GLN A 193 -2.55 -73.23 -16.95
N GLY A 194 -1.27 -73.20 -17.35
CA GLY A 194 -0.64 -74.27 -18.10
C GLY A 194 -0.05 -75.27 -17.11
N GLN A 195 -0.62 -76.48 -17.09
CA GLN A 195 -0.12 -77.64 -16.38
C GLN A 195 1.10 -78.19 -17.14
N GLY A 196 2.28 -78.26 -16.53
CA GLY A 196 3.46 -78.77 -17.24
C GLY A 196 4.79 -78.55 -16.53
N ASP A 197 5.12 -79.52 -15.68
CA ASP A 197 6.41 -80.20 -15.52
C ASP A 197 7.72 -79.46 -15.16
N SER A 198 8.50 -80.21 -14.38
CA SER A 198 9.71 -79.87 -13.64
C SER A 198 10.93 -79.63 -14.56
N GLY A 199 11.81 -78.67 -14.21
CA GLY A 199 13.10 -78.56 -14.90
C GLY A 199 14.03 -77.41 -14.49
N ALA A 200 14.91 -77.69 -13.52
CA ALA A 200 16.30 -77.22 -13.37
C ALA A 200 16.71 -75.72 -13.44
N VAL A 201 17.06 -75.16 -12.27
CA VAL A 201 18.33 -74.51 -11.86
C VAL A 201 19.24 -73.90 -12.94
N ILE A 202 19.65 -72.60 -12.83
CA ILE A 202 21.07 -72.12 -12.80
C ILE A 202 21.21 -70.74 -12.07
N ARG A 203 22.13 -70.73 -11.07
CA ARG A 203 23.05 -69.72 -10.46
C ARG A 203 23.24 -68.35 -11.19
N ARG A 204 23.63 -67.19 -10.61
CA ARG A 204 24.46 -66.76 -9.44
C ARG A 204 24.32 -65.20 -9.27
N PRO A 205 24.93 -64.53 -8.26
CA PRO A 205 24.49 -63.24 -7.70
C PRO A 205 25.00 -61.98 -8.41
N ASN A 206 24.27 -60.87 -8.24
CA ASN A 206 24.58 -59.55 -8.78
C ASN A 206 25.47 -58.74 -7.83
N ALA A 207 26.51 -58.12 -8.37
CA ALA A 207 27.47 -57.27 -7.67
C ALA A 207 26.94 -55.84 -7.51
N GLY A 208 26.98 -55.32 -6.28
CA GLY A 208 26.68 -53.92 -5.99
C GLY A 208 27.84 -53.00 -6.36
N ARG A 209 27.59 -51.96 -7.15
CA ARG A 209 28.47 -50.81 -7.31
C ARG A 209 27.65 -49.59 -7.75
N THR A 210 27.50 -48.60 -6.87
CA THR A 210 27.16 -47.23 -7.26
C THR A 210 28.04 -46.25 -6.49
N SER A 211 29.00 -45.68 -7.21
CA SER A 211 29.79 -44.51 -6.82
C SER A 211 28.93 -43.25 -6.96
N GLY A 212 28.83 -42.46 -5.89
CA GLY A 212 28.27 -41.11 -5.93
C GLY A 212 29.25 -40.11 -6.52
N GLY A 213 28.79 -39.33 -7.51
CA GLY A 213 29.45 -38.12 -8.00
C GLY A 213 28.91 -36.85 -7.31
N PRO A 214 29.69 -35.75 -7.23
CA PRO A 214 29.39 -34.59 -6.38
C PRO A 214 28.54 -33.51 -7.07
N ARG A 215 27.86 -32.71 -6.25
CA ARG A 215 27.01 -31.56 -6.62
C ARG A 215 27.87 -30.34 -7.00
N PRO A 216 27.45 -29.50 -7.98
CA PRO A 216 28.07 -28.20 -8.20
C PRO A 216 27.43 -27.11 -7.33
N THR A 217 28.30 -26.29 -6.74
CA THR A 217 28.02 -25.02 -6.07
C THR A 217 27.83 -23.91 -7.11
N GLU A 218 26.71 -23.20 -7.09
CA GLU A 218 26.55 -21.95 -7.85
C GLU A 218 26.99 -20.73 -7.04
N ARG A 219 27.76 -19.89 -7.73
CA ARG A 219 28.42 -18.68 -7.26
C ARG A 219 27.46 -17.50 -7.25
N PHE A 220 27.63 -16.68 -6.22
CA PHE A 220 27.01 -15.39 -6.02
C PHE A 220 27.32 -14.37 -7.13
N PHE A 221 26.31 -13.52 -7.34
CA PHE A 221 26.23 -12.29 -8.13
C PHE A 221 27.45 -11.37 -8.07
N SER A 222 27.82 -10.80 -9.22
CA SER A 222 28.39 -9.44 -9.31
C SER A 222 28.40 -8.98 -10.78
N LEU A 223 27.44 -8.14 -11.17
CA LEU A 223 27.53 -7.29 -12.36
C LEU A 223 26.68 -6.03 -12.12
N PHE A 224 27.31 -4.99 -11.58
CA PHE A 224 26.85 -3.61 -11.64
C PHE A 224 28.09 -2.73 -11.83
N GLY A 225 28.17 -2.00 -12.94
CA GLY A 225 29.27 -1.07 -13.17
C GLY A 225 29.56 -0.86 -14.65
N LEU A 226 28.81 0.04 -15.28
CA LEU A 226 29.22 0.74 -16.51
C LEU A 226 28.22 1.88 -16.77
N TRP A 227 28.63 3.12 -16.47
CA TRP A 227 28.35 4.32 -17.27
C TRP A 227 29.03 5.54 -16.64
N LEU A 228 30.19 5.92 -17.19
CA LEU A 228 30.75 7.27 -17.10
C LEU A 228 31.94 7.37 -18.06
N GLU A 229 31.64 7.72 -19.32
CA GLU A 229 32.61 8.32 -20.24
C GLU A 229 31.89 9.47 -20.98
N GLU A 230 32.18 10.71 -20.61
CA GLU A 230 32.23 11.82 -21.57
C GLU A 230 33.46 11.63 -22.47
N PRO A 231 33.50 12.18 -23.70
CA PRO A 231 34.33 13.39 -23.94
C PRO A 231 33.87 14.20 -25.20
N PRO A 232 34.67 15.13 -25.79
CA PRO A 232 34.96 16.47 -25.26
C PRO A 232 34.84 17.62 -26.32
N LYS A 233 34.88 18.86 -25.81
CA LYS A 233 35.16 20.18 -26.44
C LYS A 233 34.15 20.76 -27.44
#